data_AF-A0A564Q5I8-F1
#
_entry.id   AF-A0A564Q5I8-F1
#
_cell.length_a   1.000
_cell.length_b   1.000
_cell.length_c   1.000
_cell.angle_alpha   90.00
_cell.angle_beta   90.00
_cell.angle_gamma   90.00
#
_symmetry.space_group_name_H-M   'P 1'
#
loop_
_entity.id
_entity.type
_entity.pdbx_description
1 polymer ?
#
loop_
_entity_poly.entity_id
_entity_poly.type
_entity_poly.pdbx_seq_one_letter_code
_entity_poly.pdbx_strand_id
1 'polypeptide(L)'
;MSKMSNAKSSQVGESIEMRLEKDFKKIFLVVCSILFLLGCMLSISSVFAQEEAPTAKTTTDKNGNYIFSNLPAGKYKIAAVGKMPMAVVMGEKIVTCSKGETLKNIDIEVKAVSKEEVDLALNVKIERRTGDCTLSGKVWGKSPFGTHYLSNVVVIASQI
;
A
#
# COMPACT_ATOMS: atom_id res chain seq x y z
N MET A 1 -16.30 41.74 77.98
CA MET A 1 -16.50 40.30 78.24
C MET A 1 -16.99 39.60 76.98
N SER A 2 -16.43 38.41 76.72
CA SER A 2 -16.90 37.35 75.82
C SER A 2 -16.93 37.62 74.31
N LYS A 3 -15.86 37.20 73.61
CA LYS A 3 -15.94 36.69 72.23
C LYS A 3 -16.51 35.27 72.30
N MET A 4 -17.74 35.10 71.85
CA MET A 4 -18.31 33.80 71.49
C MET A 4 -18.55 33.76 69.99
N SER A 5 -18.39 32.56 69.42
CA SER A 5 -18.88 32.14 68.11
C SER A 5 -18.15 32.68 66.87
N ASN A 6 -17.11 31.96 66.42
CA ASN A 6 -17.05 31.57 65.00
C ASN A 6 -16.04 30.43 64.76
N ALA A 7 -16.45 29.18 64.94
CA ALA A 7 -15.62 28.01 64.62
C ALA A 7 -16.31 26.99 63.70
N LYS A 8 -17.55 27.29 63.23
CA LYS A 8 -18.34 26.31 62.46
C LYS A 8 -18.48 26.61 60.96
N SER A 9 -18.01 27.76 60.47
CA SER A 9 -18.07 28.09 59.02
C SER A 9 -16.87 27.60 58.20
N SER A 10 -15.77 27.18 58.84
CA SER A 10 -14.50 26.93 58.12
C SER A 10 -14.37 25.52 57.52
N GLN A 11 -15.10 24.52 58.00
CA GLN A 11 -14.92 23.12 57.57
C GLN A 11 -15.81 22.72 56.38
N VAL A 12 -16.80 23.54 56.02
CA VAL A 12 -17.70 23.27 54.88
C VAL A 12 -17.15 23.85 53.57
N GLY A 13 -16.48 25.01 53.60
CA GLY A 13 -15.91 25.63 52.40
C GLY A 13 -14.72 24.87 51.80
N GLU A 14 -13.85 24.32 52.64
CA GLU A 14 -12.63 23.61 52.22
C GLU A 14 -12.95 22.28 51.51
N SER A 15 -14.07 21.63 51.86
CA SER A 15 -14.50 20.36 51.26
C SER A 15 -15.12 20.52 49.86
N ILE A 16 -15.75 21.67 49.59
CA ILE A 16 -16.44 21.96 48.31
C ILE A 16 -15.44 22.47 47.27
N GLU A 17 -14.48 23.30 47.67
CA GLU A 17 -13.38 23.74 46.79
C GLU A 17 -12.52 22.57 46.32
N MET A 18 -12.19 21.61 47.20
CA MET A 18 -11.45 20.40 46.81
C MET A 18 -12.23 19.49 45.84
N ARG A 19 -13.57 19.52 45.85
CA ARG A 19 -14.42 18.69 44.98
C ARG A 19 -14.48 19.25 43.55
N LEU A 20 -14.62 20.57 43.42
CA LEU A 20 -14.68 21.28 42.14
C LEU A 20 -13.39 21.14 41.33
N GLU A 21 -12.21 21.27 41.96
CA GLU A 21 -10.93 21.14 41.26
C GLU A 21 -10.67 19.70 40.78
N LYS A 22 -11.13 18.71 41.54
CA LYS A 22 -10.96 17.28 41.21
C LYS A 22 -11.88 16.84 40.06
N ASP A 23 -13.09 17.37 40.00
CA ASP A 23 -14.03 17.09 38.91
C ASP A 23 -13.71 17.92 37.66
N PHE A 24 -13.17 19.13 37.80
CA PHE A 24 -12.64 19.92 36.68
C PHE A 24 -11.41 19.25 36.04
N LYS A 25 -10.49 18.68 36.82
CA LYS A 25 -9.36 17.90 36.27
C LYS A 25 -9.81 16.65 35.52
N LYS A 26 -10.86 15.96 35.98
CA LYS A 26 -11.44 14.81 35.27
C LYS A 26 -12.14 15.24 33.97
N ILE A 27 -12.95 16.30 34.02
CA ILE A 27 -13.61 16.85 32.83
C ILE A 27 -12.56 17.36 31.84
N PHE A 28 -11.51 18.01 32.31
CA PHE A 28 -10.40 18.48 31.47
C PHE A 28 -9.63 17.32 30.84
N LEU A 29 -9.36 16.24 31.59
CA LEU A 29 -8.74 15.01 31.05
C LEU A 29 -9.63 14.32 30.01
N VAL A 30 -10.95 14.27 30.24
CA VAL A 30 -11.93 13.70 29.30
C VAL A 30 -12.07 14.57 28.05
N VAL A 31 -12.15 15.90 28.20
CA VAL A 31 -12.21 16.86 27.09
C VAL A 31 -10.90 16.86 26.30
N CYS A 32 -9.73 16.78 26.94
CA CYS A 32 -8.45 16.61 26.26
C CYS A 32 -8.38 15.28 25.52
N SER A 33 -8.86 14.18 26.11
CA SER A 33 -8.91 12.88 25.43
C SER A 33 -9.84 12.89 24.22
N ILE A 34 -10.99 13.57 24.32
CA ILE A 34 -11.95 13.75 23.23
C ILE A 34 -11.39 14.67 22.14
N LEU A 35 -10.74 15.79 22.48
CA LEU A 35 -10.05 16.67 21.52
C LEU A 35 -8.86 15.98 20.86
N PHE A 36 -8.12 15.14 21.59
CA PHE A 36 -7.01 14.36 21.07
C PHE A 36 -7.50 13.25 20.13
N LEU A 37 -8.64 12.61 20.44
CA LEU A 37 -9.30 11.65 19.55
C LEU A 37 -9.92 12.33 18.32
N LEU A 38 -10.59 13.47 18.45
CA LEU A 38 -11.11 14.27 17.33
C LEU A 38 -9.98 14.85 16.45
N GLY A 39 -8.87 15.27 17.05
CA GLY A 39 -7.66 15.71 16.35
C GLY A 39 -6.92 14.57 15.65
N CYS A 40 -6.88 13.38 16.26
CA CYS A 40 -6.45 12.15 15.60
C CYS A 40 -7.37 11.83 14.42
N MET A 41 -8.70 11.92 14.54
CA MET A 41 -9.63 11.64 13.43
C MET A 41 -9.44 12.57 12.22
N LEU A 42 -9.03 13.82 12.42
CA LEU A 42 -8.71 14.76 11.34
C LEU A 42 -7.33 14.51 10.71
N SER A 43 -6.42 13.87 11.44
CA SER A 43 -5.07 13.52 10.98
C SER A 43 -4.97 12.09 10.41
N ILE A 44 -5.90 11.19 10.76
CA ILE A 44 -5.91 9.79 10.32
C ILE A 44 -6.33 9.65 8.85
N SER A 45 -7.05 10.63 8.28
CA SER A 45 -7.39 10.63 6.85
C SER A 45 -6.16 10.63 5.94
N SER A 46 -5.05 11.26 6.36
CA SER A 46 -3.81 11.31 5.58
C SER A 46 -2.83 10.17 5.89
N VAL A 47 -2.99 9.46 7.02
CA VAL A 47 -2.13 8.31 7.40
C VAL A 47 -2.54 7.01 6.69
N PHE A 48 -3.76 6.92 6.16
CA PHE A 48 -4.19 5.81 5.28
C PHE A 48 -4.01 6.10 3.79
N ALA A 49 -3.26 7.14 3.41
CA ALA A 49 -2.64 7.18 2.10
C ALA A 49 -1.36 6.34 2.13
N GLN A 50 -1.48 5.03 2.35
CA GLN A 50 -0.54 4.15 1.69
C GLN A 50 -0.86 4.34 0.22
N GLU A 51 -0.11 5.22 -0.44
CA GLU A 51 -0.15 5.34 -1.89
C GLU A 51 0.38 3.99 -2.41
N GLU A 52 -0.51 3.00 -2.46
CA GLU A 52 -0.26 1.72 -3.09
C GLU A 52 0.07 2.07 -4.55
N ALA A 53 1.32 1.88 -4.92
CA ALA A 53 1.78 2.22 -6.24
C ALA A 53 0.88 1.52 -7.28
N PRO A 54 0.37 2.23 -8.30
CA PRO A 54 -0.50 1.64 -9.31
C PRO A 54 0.10 0.35 -9.83
N THR A 55 -0.63 -0.74 -9.60
CA THR A 55 -0.16 -2.07 -9.94
C THR A 55 -1.20 -2.79 -10.78
N ALA A 56 -0.77 -3.27 -11.94
CA ALA A 56 -1.58 -4.05 -12.86
C ALA A 56 -1.04 -5.47 -13.00
N LYS A 57 -1.94 -6.43 -13.19
CA LYS A 57 -1.60 -7.85 -13.39
C LYS A 57 -2.29 -8.37 -14.65
N THR A 58 -1.55 -9.14 -15.44
CA THR A 58 -2.03 -9.86 -16.61
C THR A 58 -1.36 -11.23 -16.69
N THR A 59 -1.76 -12.05 -17.65
CA THR A 59 -1.15 -13.36 -17.92
C THR A 59 -0.81 -13.47 -19.39
N THR A 60 0.33 -14.08 -19.71
CA THR A 60 0.73 -14.25 -21.11
C THR A 60 -0.19 -15.22 -21.86
N ASP A 61 -0.42 -14.91 -23.14
CA ASP A 61 -1.16 -15.79 -24.06
C ASP A 61 -0.34 -17.01 -24.52
N LYS A 62 -0.92 -17.83 -25.41
CA LYS A 62 -0.27 -19.03 -25.98
C LYS A 62 1.06 -18.76 -26.70
N ASN A 63 1.27 -17.54 -27.18
CA ASN A 63 2.46 -17.10 -27.91
C ASN A 63 3.40 -16.28 -27.02
N GLY A 64 3.14 -16.23 -25.70
CA GLY A 64 3.91 -15.49 -24.71
C GLY A 64 3.65 -13.98 -24.70
N ASN A 65 2.64 -13.47 -25.41
CA ASN A 65 2.35 -12.04 -25.44
C ASN A 65 1.63 -11.59 -24.16
N TYR A 66 1.92 -10.38 -23.69
CA TYR A 66 1.16 -9.71 -22.65
C TYR A 66 0.85 -8.25 -23.06
N ILE A 67 -0.23 -7.71 -22.52
CA ILE A 67 -0.66 -6.32 -22.75
C ILE A 67 -1.18 -5.74 -21.44
N PHE A 68 -0.75 -4.51 -21.13
CA PHE A 68 -1.38 -3.63 -20.17
C PHE A 68 -1.90 -2.39 -20.88
N SER A 69 -3.19 -2.14 -20.79
CA SER A 69 -3.84 -0.94 -21.33
C SER A 69 -4.24 0.00 -20.20
N ASN A 70 -4.32 1.30 -20.51
CA ASN A 70 -4.81 2.35 -19.63
C ASN A 70 -4.00 2.51 -18.34
N LEU A 71 -2.69 2.37 -18.42
CA LEU A 71 -1.78 2.64 -17.31
C LEU A 71 -1.59 4.15 -17.14
N PRO A 72 -1.48 4.67 -15.90
CA PRO A 72 -1.00 6.03 -15.65
C PRO A 72 0.40 6.25 -16.24
N ALA A 73 0.70 7.48 -16.65
CA ALA A 73 2.07 7.84 -17.00
C ALA A 73 2.99 7.70 -15.77
N GLY A 74 4.17 7.12 -15.96
CA GLY A 74 5.10 6.85 -14.87
C GLY A 74 6.17 5.83 -15.22
N LYS A 75 7.04 5.58 -14.26
CA LYS A 75 8.08 4.54 -14.34
C LYS A 75 7.54 3.25 -13.75
N TYR A 76 7.69 2.16 -14.47
CA TYR A 76 7.18 0.84 -14.08
C TYR A 76 8.30 -0.17 -13.99
N LYS A 77 8.26 -0.98 -12.94
CA LYS A 77 8.92 -2.28 -12.88
C LYS A 77 7.93 -3.35 -13.35
N ILE A 78 8.25 -4.00 -14.46
CA ILE A 78 7.47 -5.10 -15.01
C ILE A 78 8.15 -6.40 -14.63
N ALA A 79 7.47 -7.26 -13.86
CA ALA A 79 7.96 -8.56 -13.44
C ALA A 79 7.12 -9.68 -14.06
N ALA A 80 7.76 -10.70 -14.61
CA ALA A 80 7.12 -11.91 -15.11
C ALA A 80 7.48 -13.09 -14.20
N VAL A 81 6.48 -13.85 -13.77
CA VAL A 81 6.60 -14.96 -12.84
C VAL A 81 5.82 -16.16 -13.36
N GLY A 82 6.52 -17.25 -13.66
CA GLY A 82 5.94 -18.48 -14.19
C GLY A 82 6.20 -19.65 -13.25
N LYS A 83 5.14 -20.36 -12.84
CA LYS A 83 5.27 -21.58 -12.03
C LYS A 83 5.17 -22.79 -12.95
N MET A 84 6.29 -23.45 -13.20
CA MET A 84 6.36 -24.68 -13.99
C MET A 84 6.44 -25.91 -13.07
N PRO A 85 6.11 -27.13 -13.54
CA PRO A 85 6.12 -28.32 -12.69
C PRO A 85 7.46 -28.58 -11.98
N MET A 86 8.57 -28.27 -12.65
CA MET A 86 9.93 -28.59 -12.18
C MET A 86 10.74 -27.36 -11.75
N ALA A 87 10.31 -26.15 -12.09
CA ALA A 87 11.05 -24.92 -11.82
C ALA A 87 10.09 -23.74 -11.70
N VAL A 88 10.52 -22.71 -10.98
CA VAL A 88 9.89 -21.40 -11.06
C VAL A 88 10.77 -20.51 -11.92
N VAL A 89 10.17 -19.68 -12.74
CA VAL A 89 10.91 -18.75 -13.61
C VAL A 89 10.52 -17.32 -13.30
N MET A 90 11.52 -16.45 -13.27
CA MET A 90 11.32 -15.02 -13.04
C MET A 90 12.19 -14.17 -13.96
N GLY A 91 11.67 -13.00 -14.30
CA GLY A 91 12.37 -11.97 -15.05
C GLY A 91 11.73 -10.62 -14.80
N GLU A 92 12.50 -9.55 -14.92
CA GLU A 92 12.01 -8.19 -14.71
C GLU A 92 12.61 -7.20 -15.72
N LYS A 93 11.88 -6.11 -15.94
CA LYS A 93 12.29 -5.02 -16.80
C LYS A 93 11.73 -3.70 -16.29
N ILE A 94 12.56 -2.66 -16.29
CA ILE A 94 12.13 -1.30 -15.95
C ILE A 94 11.84 -0.54 -17.24
N VAL A 95 10.70 0.15 -17.29
CA VAL A 95 10.31 1.03 -18.39
C VAL A 95 9.77 2.35 -17.87
N THR A 96 9.89 3.41 -18.66
CA THR A 96 9.21 4.68 -18.41
C THR A 96 8.16 4.85 -19.48
N CYS A 97 6.91 5.07 -19.08
CA CYS A 97 5.82 5.32 -20.00
C CYS A 97 5.26 6.73 -19.81
N SER A 98 5.24 7.49 -20.90
CA SER A 98 4.73 8.84 -20.93
C SER A 98 3.21 8.86 -21.17
N LYS A 99 2.59 10.01 -20.97
CA LYS A 99 1.17 10.22 -21.22
C LYS A 99 0.81 9.92 -22.69
N GLY A 100 -0.17 9.06 -22.91
CA GLY A 100 -0.65 8.65 -24.23
C GLY A 100 0.31 7.74 -25.02
N GLU A 101 1.41 7.30 -24.39
CA GLU A 101 2.45 6.53 -25.07
C GLU A 101 2.05 5.05 -25.22
N THR A 102 2.42 4.45 -26.35
CA THR A 102 2.27 3.01 -26.60
C THR A 102 3.63 2.36 -26.77
N LEU A 103 4.10 1.68 -25.73
CA LEU A 103 5.34 0.93 -25.76
C LEU A 103 5.08 -0.51 -26.20
N LYS A 104 5.75 -0.90 -27.29
CA LYS A 104 5.73 -2.26 -27.85
C LYS A 104 7.11 -2.89 -27.72
N ASN A 105 7.17 -4.21 -27.88
CA ASN A 105 8.42 -4.99 -27.83
C ASN A 105 9.13 -4.86 -26.47
N ILE A 106 8.36 -4.70 -25.40
CA ILE A 106 8.87 -4.71 -24.04
C ILE A 106 9.05 -6.17 -23.61
N ASP A 107 10.02 -6.84 -24.21
CA ASP A 107 10.20 -8.27 -23.96
C ASP A 107 10.91 -8.52 -22.62
N ILE A 108 10.54 -9.61 -21.95
CA ILE A 108 11.06 -10.03 -20.66
C ILE A 108 11.68 -11.43 -20.82
N GLU A 109 12.98 -11.52 -20.60
CA GLU A 109 13.69 -12.80 -20.46
C GLU A 109 13.53 -13.31 -19.03
N VAL A 110 13.05 -14.54 -18.86
CA VAL A 110 12.97 -15.19 -17.56
C VAL A 110 14.06 -16.25 -17.41
N LYS A 111 14.50 -16.43 -16.16
CA LYS A 111 15.47 -17.45 -15.75
C LYS A 111 14.87 -18.32 -14.66
N ALA A 112 15.34 -19.55 -14.55
CA ALA A 112 14.93 -20.43 -13.47
C ALA A 112 15.43 -19.88 -12.12
N VAL A 113 14.54 -19.82 -11.14
CA VAL A 113 14.80 -19.42 -9.74
C VAL A 113 14.42 -20.58 -8.81
N SER A 114 15.01 -20.62 -7.61
CA SER A 114 14.66 -21.65 -6.61
C SER A 114 13.24 -21.41 -6.09
N LYS A 115 12.59 -22.47 -5.57
CA LYS A 115 11.18 -22.44 -5.15
C LYS A 115 10.92 -21.48 -3.98
N GLU A 116 11.93 -21.12 -3.19
CA GLU A 116 11.78 -20.25 -2.01
C GLU A 116 11.49 -18.77 -2.33
N GLU A 117 11.63 -18.31 -3.57
CA GLU A 117 11.59 -16.87 -3.89
C GLU A 117 10.19 -16.36 -4.33
N VAL A 118 9.15 -17.21 -4.36
CA VAL A 118 7.98 -16.98 -5.25
C VAL A 118 6.60 -16.99 -4.58
N ASP A 119 6.51 -16.63 -3.30
CA ASP A 119 5.19 -16.46 -2.65
C ASP A 119 4.73 -14.99 -2.51
N LEU A 120 5.48 -14.00 -3.01
CA LEU A 120 5.08 -12.58 -2.91
C LEU A 120 4.38 -11.98 -4.15
N ALA A 121 4.61 -12.53 -5.35
CA ALA A 121 4.11 -11.90 -6.59
C ALA A 121 2.62 -12.18 -6.87
N LEU A 122 2.02 -13.19 -6.25
CA LEU A 122 0.67 -13.64 -6.63
C LEU A 122 -0.46 -12.90 -5.89
N ASN A 123 -0.18 -12.36 -4.70
CA ASN A 123 -1.16 -11.74 -3.79
C ASN A 123 -1.19 -10.21 -3.88
N VAL A 124 -0.70 -9.65 -4.98
CA VAL A 124 -0.62 -8.19 -5.15
C VAL A 124 -2.02 -7.59 -5.26
N LYS A 125 -2.32 -6.64 -4.37
CA LYS A 125 -3.53 -5.82 -4.42
C LYS A 125 -3.44 -4.92 -5.65
N ILE A 126 -4.42 -5.04 -6.54
CA ILE A 126 -4.42 -4.36 -7.84
C ILE A 126 -5.07 -2.99 -7.67
N GLU A 127 -4.27 -1.93 -7.67
CA GLU A 127 -4.77 -0.55 -7.75
C GLU A 127 -4.76 -0.08 -9.20
N ARG A 128 -5.94 -0.15 -9.85
CA ARG A 128 -6.12 0.36 -11.21
C ARG A 128 -6.47 1.84 -11.13
N ARG A 129 -5.54 2.70 -11.52
CA ARG A 129 -5.84 4.07 -11.93
C ARG A 129 -5.99 4.09 -13.45
N THR A 130 -6.98 4.81 -13.97
CA THR A 130 -7.17 4.97 -15.42
C THR A 130 -6.17 5.98 -15.95
N GLY A 131 -5.23 5.54 -16.79
CA GLY A 131 -4.37 6.42 -17.59
C GLY A 131 -4.50 6.14 -19.07
N ASP A 132 -3.55 6.63 -19.85
CA ASP A 132 -3.52 6.57 -21.32
C ASP A 132 -2.25 5.91 -21.88
N CYS A 133 -1.41 5.32 -21.03
CA CYS A 133 -0.27 4.53 -21.44
C CYS A 133 -0.68 3.08 -21.77
N THR A 134 -0.09 2.51 -22.83
CA THR A 134 -0.18 1.09 -23.17
C THR A 134 1.20 0.45 -23.22
N LEU A 135 1.37 -0.68 -22.55
CA LEU A 135 2.60 -1.48 -22.54
C LEU A 135 2.32 -2.87 -23.11
N SER A 136 3.19 -3.35 -24.00
CA SER A 136 3.06 -4.69 -24.56
C SER A 136 4.42 -5.30 -24.91
N GLY A 137 4.49 -6.62 -24.84
CA GLY A 137 5.70 -7.37 -25.14
C GLY A 137 5.48 -8.86 -25.04
N LYS A 138 6.58 -9.60 -25.07
CA LYS A 138 6.61 -11.06 -24.97
C LYS A 138 7.44 -11.51 -23.78
N VAL A 139 7.03 -12.62 -23.17
CA VAL A 139 7.85 -13.33 -22.18
C VAL A 139 8.47 -14.56 -22.83
N TRP A 140 9.78 -14.71 -22.66
CA TRP A 140 10.54 -15.85 -23.18
C TRP A 140 11.63 -16.29 -22.22
N GLY A 141 12.10 -17.52 -22.38
CA GLY A 141 13.24 -18.05 -21.63
C GLY A 141 14.16 -18.86 -22.53
N LYS A 142 15.42 -19.03 -22.10
CA LYS A 142 16.39 -19.90 -22.77
C LYS A 142 16.41 -21.27 -22.11
N SER A 143 16.34 -22.30 -22.94
CA SER A 143 16.67 -23.67 -22.58
C SER A 143 17.91 -24.13 -23.37
N PRO A 144 18.52 -25.27 -23.01
CA PRO A 144 19.56 -25.89 -23.83
C PRO A 144 19.12 -26.18 -25.28
N PHE A 145 17.81 -26.23 -25.55
CA PHE A 145 17.22 -26.48 -26.86
C PHE A 145 16.83 -25.20 -27.63
N GLY A 146 17.08 -24.02 -27.05
CA GLY A 146 16.83 -22.73 -27.68
C GLY A 146 15.90 -21.79 -26.90
N THR A 147 15.40 -20.76 -27.58
CA THR A 147 14.50 -19.77 -27.01
C THR A 147 13.05 -20.23 -27.14
N HIS A 148 12.30 -20.15 -26.04
CA HIS A 148 10.89 -20.50 -26.01
C HIS A 148 10.06 -19.35 -25.44
N TYR A 149 8.98 -19.00 -26.12
CA TYR A 149 7.96 -18.11 -25.58
C TYR A 149 7.10 -18.84 -24.56
N LEU A 150 6.80 -18.17 -23.45
CA LEU A 150 6.17 -18.80 -22.31
C LEU A 150 4.73 -18.32 -22.15
N SER A 151 3.79 -19.27 -22.21
CA SER A 151 2.37 -19.04 -21.98
C SER A 151 1.99 -19.22 -20.51
N ASN A 152 0.86 -18.63 -20.10
CA ASN A 152 0.34 -18.70 -18.73
C ASN A 152 1.31 -18.18 -17.66
N VAL A 153 2.22 -17.29 -18.03
CA VAL A 153 3.12 -16.59 -17.10
C VAL A 153 2.40 -15.37 -16.57
N VAL A 154 2.42 -15.16 -15.26
CA VAL A 154 1.85 -13.96 -14.64
C VAL A 154 2.81 -12.80 -14.87
N VAL A 155 2.31 -11.69 -15.41
CA VAL A 155 3.07 -10.45 -15.59
C VAL A 155 2.45 -9.37 -14.73
N ILE A 156 3.27 -8.63 -14.00
CA ILE A 156 2.88 -7.58 -13.06
C ILE A 156 3.63 -6.32 -13.45
N ALA A 157 2.92 -5.22 -13.62
CA ALA A 157 3.51 -3.90 -13.78
C ALA A 157 3.22 -3.09 -12.53
N SER A 158 4.27 -2.72 -11.79
CA SER A 158 4.18 -1.88 -10.58
C SER A 158 4.89 -0.56 -10.82
N GLN A 159 4.21 0.55 -10.56
CA GLN A 159 4.83 1.86 -10.64
C GLN A 159 5.89 2.00 -9.54
N ILE A 160 7.04 2.63 -9.84
CA ILE A 160 8.18 2.82 -8.91
C ILE A 160 8.69 4.26 -8.92
#